data_AF-A0A970EIE9-F1
#
_entry.id   AF-A0A970EIE9-F1
#
_cell.length_a   1.000
_cell.length_b   1.000
_cell.length_c   1.000
_cell.angle_alpha   90.00
_cell.angle_beta   90.00
_cell.angle_gamma   90.00
#
_symmetry.space_group_name_H-M   'P 1'
#
loop_
_entity.id
_entity.type
_entity.pdbx_description
1 polymer ?
#
loop_
_entity_poly.entity_id
_entity_poly.type
_entity_poly.pdbx_seq_one_letter_code
_entity_poly.pdbx_strand_id
1 'polypeptide(L)'
;MKKKHLVIFMALLLLILSACSSNKGASDSELNTQPVDESGEIVITGTDLGEKVISVAEIRQLDSVTRDVVSVDSGGNEDRYQVKGALFADILELFGKKQQDLNGVRLIAGDGYMIEVPAEILAAREIIFAYEIDGKPLEEKTKPIRVVIPEERAMYWIRNLVKVEILEAREKQALTKLFLLESFVSTLETQDYTYYDAVDQAVICSDLFTPEVLPEQADTVYLKSSDDFEKNEKFEVFTQGYLKITGADAPAFVAPDLPKGMHVKDILYLACGQVGYFSATEGVEYFTLSSFEDITGIGVSDLLDEVNMAAGSKYLFTATDGYSVEIDAADMEKGVIYLNNDEVTVAFDGLPKNTRVKGLLSIEVLGAETEAGMGEQTASWSITVEGLGEEAVTFTSADAAKLTMRQVTAVRAKKDGTQETQNWEGVSLKDVLDMLGAKEYQSVIVEAADGYAQEYTKEIVDRAETILGLKLEGQPLDEDSGPVQAVPAGEPGNMWIKNVAKLIVK
;
A
#
# COMPACT_ATOMS: atom_id res chain seq x y z
N MET A 1 -65.00 -71.72 -19.27
CA MET A 1 -65.26 -70.71 -18.23
C MET A 1 -63.98 -69.92 -17.98
N LYS A 2 -64.07 -68.59 -18.12
CA LYS A 2 -63.19 -67.48 -17.65
C LYS A 2 -61.67 -67.71 -17.60
N LYS A 3 -60.96 -67.06 -18.54
CA LYS A 3 -60.02 -65.89 -18.36
C LYS A 3 -58.61 -66.30 -17.87
N LYS A 4 -57.49 -65.78 -18.38
CA LYS A 4 -57.14 -64.84 -19.46
C LYS A 4 -55.64 -65.00 -19.73
N HIS A 5 -55.30 -64.82 -21.00
CA HIS A 5 -54.02 -64.65 -21.70
C HIS A 5 -52.83 -64.04 -20.94
N LEU A 6 -51.63 -64.54 -21.25
CA LEU A 6 -50.54 -63.72 -21.82
C LEU A 6 -49.60 -64.62 -22.64
N VAL A 7 -49.48 -64.35 -23.95
CA VAL A 7 -48.60 -64.98 -24.94
C VAL A 7 -47.87 -63.85 -25.65
N ILE A 8 -46.63 -64.12 -26.08
CA ILE A 8 -45.90 -63.68 -27.29
C ILE A 8 -44.42 -63.65 -26.88
N PHE A 9 -43.64 -64.71 -27.05
CA PHE A 9 -43.14 -65.40 -28.27
C PHE A 9 -42.07 -64.61 -29.03
N MET A 10 -40.93 -65.28 -29.12
CA MET A 10 -39.61 -64.86 -29.55
C MET A 10 -39.31 -65.47 -30.94
N ALA A 11 -38.31 -64.88 -31.61
CA ALA A 11 -37.50 -65.41 -32.70
C ALA A 11 -37.90 -65.09 -34.17
N LEU A 12 -37.08 -64.23 -34.78
CA LEU A 12 -36.08 -64.56 -35.82
C LEU A 12 -36.56 -65.33 -37.07
N LEU A 13 -36.46 -64.73 -38.27
CA LEU A 13 -35.73 -65.28 -39.45
C LEU A 13 -35.82 -64.41 -40.73
N LEU A 14 -34.64 -64.25 -41.36
CA LEU A 14 -34.28 -64.26 -42.80
C LEU A 14 -34.34 -63.01 -43.72
N LEU A 15 -33.12 -62.51 -44.01
CA LEU A 15 -32.41 -62.25 -45.30
C LEU A 15 -33.15 -62.66 -46.60
N ILE A 16 -32.94 -62.08 -47.80
CA ILE A 16 -31.71 -61.87 -48.63
C ILE A 16 -32.10 -60.87 -49.78
N LEU A 17 -31.34 -59.88 -50.30
CA LEU A 17 -30.16 -59.94 -51.18
C LEU A 17 -29.51 -58.55 -51.40
N SER A 18 -28.18 -58.58 -51.45
CA SER A 18 -27.22 -57.49 -51.69
C SER A 18 -26.99 -57.17 -53.18
N ALA A 19 -26.61 -55.92 -53.49
CA ALA A 19 -25.46 -55.60 -54.37
C ALA A 19 -25.01 -54.13 -54.19
N CYS A 20 -23.69 -53.93 -54.13
CA CYS A 20 -22.97 -52.74 -53.66
C CYS A 20 -22.68 -51.69 -54.77
N SER A 21 -22.42 -50.43 -54.40
CA SER A 21 -21.05 -49.85 -54.39
C SER A 21 -21.01 -48.33 -54.15
N SER A 22 -20.20 -47.94 -53.15
CA SER A 22 -19.37 -46.73 -53.04
C SER A 22 -19.98 -45.30 -52.93
N ASN A 23 -19.96 -44.83 -51.67
CA ASN A 23 -19.21 -43.68 -51.14
C ASN A 23 -19.86 -42.26 -51.03
N LYS A 24 -19.98 -41.84 -49.75
CA LYS A 24 -19.89 -40.49 -49.15
C LYS A 24 -21.07 -39.52 -49.28
N GLY A 25 -22.06 -39.74 -48.40
CA GLY A 25 -22.30 -38.92 -47.20
C GLY A 25 -22.55 -37.42 -47.37
N ALA A 26 -23.83 -37.04 -47.40
CA ALA A 26 -24.31 -35.67 -47.22
C ALA A 26 -24.41 -35.34 -45.72
N SER A 27 -23.91 -34.16 -45.34
CA SER A 27 -24.04 -33.56 -44.02
C SER A 27 -25.24 -32.61 -44.02
N ASP A 28 -26.34 -33.01 -43.36
CA ASP A 28 -27.26 -32.05 -42.74
C ASP A 28 -26.75 -31.83 -41.31
N SER A 29 -26.16 -30.66 -41.07
CA SER A 29 -25.83 -30.18 -39.73
C SER A 29 -26.98 -29.34 -39.21
N GLU A 30 -27.87 -29.97 -38.45
CA GLU A 30 -28.71 -29.27 -37.48
C GLU A 30 -27.78 -28.58 -36.46
N LEU A 31 -27.87 -27.25 -36.38
CA LEU A 31 -27.24 -26.48 -35.32
C LEU A 31 -27.78 -26.97 -33.97
N ASN A 32 -26.95 -27.70 -33.25
CA ASN A 32 -27.17 -28.05 -31.86
C ASN A 32 -26.82 -26.84 -30.99
N THR A 33 -27.72 -25.85 -30.91
CA THR A 33 -27.65 -24.79 -29.90
C THR A 33 -28.06 -25.38 -28.55
N GLN A 34 -27.09 -25.94 -27.84
CA GLN A 34 -27.20 -26.08 -26.38
C GLN A 34 -27.39 -24.68 -25.80
N PRO A 35 -28.34 -24.46 -24.87
CA PRO A 35 -28.47 -23.18 -24.20
C PRO A 35 -27.18 -22.92 -23.43
N VAL A 36 -26.51 -21.82 -23.77
CA VAL A 36 -25.37 -21.31 -23.01
C VAL A 36 -25.90 -20.94 -21.63
N ASP A 37 -25.25 -21.39 -20.57
CA ASP A 37 -25.58 -21.01 -19.19
C ASP A 37 -25.36 -19.50 -19.01
N GLU A 38 -26.45 -18.73 -18.99
CA GLU A 38 -26.46 -17.25 -19.01
C GLU A 38 -26.34 -16.62 -17.60
N SER A 39 -26.13 -17.41 -16.55
CA SER A 39 -26.43 -17.01 -15.17
C SER A 39 -25.32 -16.28 -14.41
N GLY A 40 -24.17 -16.04 -15.04
CA GLY A 40 -23.03 -15.39 -14.38
C GLY A 40 -23.09 -13.87 -14.39
N GLU A 41 -22.81 -13.25 -13.25
CA GLU A 41 -22.64 -11.80 -13.10
C GLU A 41 -21.24 -11.48 -12.56
N ILE A 42 -20.65 -10.39 -13.03
CA ILE A 42 -19.40 -9.83 -12.51
C ILE A 42 -19.73 -8.45 -11.92
N VAL A 43 -19.31 -8.24 -10.67
CA VAL A 43 -19.42 -6.93 -10.00
C VAL A 43 -18.18 -6.11 -10.31
N ILE A 44 -18.34 -4.86 -10.75
CA ILE A 44 -17.25 -3.90 -10.92
C ILE A 44 -17.47 -2.73 -9.97
N THR A 45 -16.53 -2.48 -9.07
CA THR A 45 -16.59 -1.38 -8.10
C THR A 45 -15.45 -0.38 -8.29
N GLY A 46 -15.69 0.89 -7.99
CA GLY A 46 -14.66 1.93 -7.88
C GLY A 46 -15.25 3.17 -7.20
N THR A 47 -14.43 4.01 -6.56
CA THR A 47 -14.96 5.13 -5.75
C THR A 47 -15.82 6.09 -6.57
N ASP A 48 -15.37 6.42 -7.78
CA ASP A 48 -16.07 7.32 -8.69
C ASP A 48 -17.06 6.59 -9.64
N LEU A 49 -17.00 5.26 -9.69
CA LEU A 49 -17.90 4.40 -10.47
C LEU A 49 -19.13 3.96 -9.65
N GLY A 50 -18.98 3.85 -8.33
CA GLY A 50 -19.88 3.09 -7.47
C GLY A 50 -19.80 1.60 -7.76
N GLU A 51 -20.90 0.89 -7.52
CA GLU A 51 -21.06 -0.52 -7.89
C GLU A 51 -21.82 -0.65 -9.22
N LYS A 52 -21.26 -1.45 -10.13
CA LYS A 52 -21.88 -1.86 -11.39
C LYS A 52 -21.87 -3.36 -11.49
N VAL A 53 -22.83 -3.90 -12.22
CA VAL A 53 -22.93 -5.32 -12.52
C VAL A 53 -22.97 -5.48 -14.03
N ILE A 54 -22.23 -6.46 -14.54
CA ILE A 54 -22.29 -6.89 -15.93
C ILE A 54 -22.48 -8.40 -15.99
N SER A 55 -23.48 -8.85 -16.75
CA SER A 55 -23.74 -10.26 -16.95
C SER A 55 -22.82 -10.86 -18.02
N VAL A 56 -22.58 -12.17 -17.96
CA VAL A 56 -21.86 -12.90 -19.02
C VAL A 56 -22.60 -12.79 -20.37
N ALA A 57 -23.92 -12.68 -20.35
CA ALA A 57 -24.72 -12.47 -21.55
C ALA A 57 -24.43 -11.12 -22.21
N GLU A 58 -24.27 -10.05 -21.42
CA GLU A 58 -23.85 -8.73 -21.92
C GLU A 58 -22.41 -8.75 -22.43
N ILE A 59 -21.48 -9.40 -21.71
CA ILE A 59 -20.08 -9.55 -22.14
C ILE A 59 -20.00 -10.24 -23.51
N ARG A 60 -20.83 -11.27 -23.76
CA ARG A 60 -20.88 -11.99 -25.05
C ARG A 60 -21.45 -11.18 -26.21
N GLN A 61 -22.13 -10.06 -25.93
CA GLN A 61 -22.65 -9.15 -26.96
C GLN A 61 -21.61 -8.12 -27.40
N LEU A 62 -20.52 -7.95 -26.64
CA LEU A 62 -19.38 -7.13 -27.05
C LEU A 62 -18.58 -7.81 -28.16
N ASP A 63 -17.77 -7.01 -28.86
CA ASP A 63 -16.81 -7.54 -29.82
C ASP A 63 -15.83 -8.48 -29.12
N SER A 64 -15.71 -9.71 -29.62
CA SER A 64 -14.86 -10.73 -29.02
C SER A 64 -13.55 -10.86 -29.76
N VAL A 65 -12.46 -11.05 -29.01
CA VAL A 65 -11.17 -11.48 -29.55
C VAL A 65 -11.02 -13.00 -29.46
N THR A 66 -10.21 -13.56 -30.34
CA THR A 66 -9.67 -14.92 -30.20
C THR A 66 -8.15 -14.83 -30.23
N ARG A 67 -7.49 -15.44 -29.24
CA ARG A 67 -6.04 -15.38 -29.07
C ARG A 67 -5.51 -16.76 -28.70
N ASP A 68 -4.41 -17.15 -29.31
CA ASP A 68 -3.60 -18.26 -28.81
C ASP A 68 -2.69 -17.70 -27.72
N VAL A 69 -2.75 -18.29 -26.52
CA VAL A 69 -2.07 -17.78 -25.33
C VAL A 69 -1.27 -18.90 -24.67
N VAL A 70 -0.20 -18.49 -23.97
CA VAL A 70 0.66 -19.40 -23.20
C VAL A 70 0.62 -18.96 -21.75
N SER A 71 0.22 -19.87 -20.87
CA SER A 71 0.26 -19.70 -19.43
C SER A 71 1.52 -20.36 -18.90
N VAL A 72 2.30 -19.62 -18.11
CA VAL A 72 3.53 -20.12 -17.48
C VAL A 72 3.30 -20.19 -15.97
N ASP A 73 3.41 -21.39 -15.40
CA ASP A 73 3.30 -21.59 -13.95
C ASP A 73 4.61 -21.24 -13.22
N SER A 74 4.59 -21.27 -11.87
CA SER A 74 5.78 -20.99 -11.05
C SER A 74 6.92 -21.99 -11.23
N GLY A 75 6.68 -23.13 -11.84
CA GLY A 75 7.70 -24.12 -12.19
C GLY A 75 8.28 -23.94 -13.60
N GLY A 76 7.81 -22.93 -14.35
CA GLY A 76 8.19 -22.70 -15.73
C GLY A 76 7.50 -23.61 -16.75
N ASN A 77 6.47 -24.35 -16.34
CA ASN A 77 5.72 -25.20 -17.28
C ASN A 77 4.80 -24.32 -18.13
N GLU A 78 4.80 -24.56 -19.44
CA GLU A 78 3.95 -23.87 -20.40
C GLU A 78 2.69 -24.69 -20.71
N ASP A 79 1.52 -24.08 -20.49
CA ASP A 79 0.24 -24.57 -20.99
C ASP A 79 -0.25 -23.66 -22.12
N ARG A 80 -0.60 -24.26 -23.26
CA ARG A 80 -1.06 -23.53 -24.46
C ARG A 80 -2.52 -23.80 -24.72
N TYR A 81 -3.28 -22.74 -24.97
CA TYR A 81 -4.69 -22.84 -25.30
C TYR A 81 -5.15 -21.63 -26.10
N GLN A 82 -6.25 -21.79 -26.83
CA GLN A 82 -6.92 -20.71 -27.53
C GLN A 82 -8.06 -20.18 -26.67
N VAL A 83 -8.09 -18.87 -26.43
CA VAL A 83 -9.16 -18.24 -25.64
C VAL A 83 -10.00 -17.32 -26.50
N LYS A 84 -11.30 -17.27 -26.19
CA LYS A 84 -12.24 -16.33 -26.79
C LYS A 84 -13.04 -15.61 -25.70
N GLY A 85 -13.11 -14.28 -25.82
CA GLY A 85 -13.70 -13.40 -24.83
C GLY A 85 -13.77 -11.95 -25.30
N ALA A 86 -14.42 -11.10 -24.50
CA ALA A 86 -14.37 -9.65 -24.70
C ALA A 86 -13.11 -9.06 -24.03
N LEU A 87 -12.65 -7.89 -24.48
CA LEU A 87 -11.58 -7.18 -23.81
C LEU A 87 -12.12 -6.45 -22.57
N PHE A 88 -11.32 -6.41 -21.51
CA PHE A 88 -11.64 -5.66 -20.30
C PHE A 88 -11.79 -4.15 -20.60
N ALA A 89 -10.97 -3.63 -21.53
CA ALA A 89 -11.11 -2.26 -22.03
C ALA A 89 -12.52 -1.96 -22.57
N ASP A 90 -13.07 -2.85 -23.40
CA ASP A 90 -14.42 -2.68 -23.98
C ASP A 90 -15.52 -2.75 -22.89
N ILE A 91 -15.33 -3.59 -21.87
CA ILE A 91 -16.22 -3.66 -20.71
C ILE A 91 -16.18 -2.35 -19.91
N LEU A 92 -15.00 -1.78 -19.70
CA LEU A 92 -14.82 -0.51 -18.99
C LEU A 92 -15.44 0.67 -19.76
N GLU A 93 -15.40 0.65 -21.09
CA GLU A 93 -16.01 1.70 -21.93
C GLU A 93 -17.53 1.81 -21.72
N LEU A 94 -18.23 0.71 -21.44
CA LEU A 94 -19.66 0.72 -21.06
C LEU A 94 -19.93 1.58 -19.83
N PHE A 95 -18.92 1.76 -18.99
CA PHE A 95 -18.98 2.52 -17.75
C PHE A 95 -18.24 3.86 -17.84
N GLY A 96 -17.83 4.28 -19.04
CA GLY A 96 -17.11 5.53 -19.26
C GLY A 96 -15.69 5.53 -18.70
N LYS A 97 -15.08 4.35 -18.55
CA LYS A 97 -13.70 4.17 -18.05
C LYS A 97 -12.78 3.69 -19.17
N LYS A 98 -11.47 3.91 -19.00
CA LYS A 98 -10.42 3.36 -19.87
C LYS A 98 -9.44 2.57 -19.03
N GLN A 99 -9.03 1.41 -19.53
CA GLN A 99 -8.11 0.52 -18.84
C GLN A 99 -6.78 1.21 -18.51
N GLN A 100 -6.26 2.04 -19.43
CA GLN A 100 -4.97 2.72 -19.27
C GLN A 100 -4.99 3.88 -18.28
N ASP A 101 -6.18 4.38 -17.91
CA ASP A 101 -6.35 5.48 -16.96
C ASP A 101 -6.51 4.98 -15.51
N LEU A 102 -6.49 3.66 -15.29
CA LEU A 102 -6.67 3.05 -13.97
C LEU A 102 -5.33 2.92 -13.23
N ASN A 103 -5.34 3.19 -11.93
CA ASN A 103 -4.16 3.03 -11.07
C ASN A 103 -3.84 1.56 -10.72
N GLY A 104 -4.81 0.68 -10.96
CA GLY A 104 -4.74 -0.72 -10.61
C GLY A 104 -6.14 -1.29 -10.52
N VAL A 105 -6.26 -2.61 -10.62
CA VAL A 105 -7.50 -3.33 -10.31
C VAL A 105 -7.21 -4.53 -9.47
N ARG A 106 -8.11 -4.86 -8.53
CA ARG A 106 -8.10 -6.11 -7.81
C ARG A 106 -9.12 -7.05 -8.43
N LEU A 107 -8.64 -8.17 -8.95
CA LEU A 107 -9.47 -9.25 -9.47
C LEU A 107 -9.76 -10.23 -8.35
N ILE A 108 -11.04 -10.57 -8.14
CA ILE A 108 -11.50 -11.41 -7.04
C ILE A 108 -12.29 -12.59 -7.60
N ALA A 109 -11.87 -13.79 -7.25
CA ALA A 109 -12.54 -15.03 -7.61
C ALA A 109 -13.54 -15.49 -6.53
N GLY A 110 -14.49 -16.34 -6.93
CA GLY A 110 -15.52 -16.86 -6.04
C GLY A 110 -15.02 -17.76 -4.90
N ASP A 111 -13.77 -18.25 -4.98
CA ASP A 111 -13.11 -18.99 -3.90
C ASP A 111 -12.35 -18.09 -2.91
N GLY A 112 -12.45 -16.76 -3.06
CA GLY A 112 -11.76 -15.77 -2.24
C GLY A 112 -10.36 -15.42 -2.74
N TYR A 113 -9.87 -16.06 -3.81
CA TYR A 113 -8.61 -15.65 -4.44
C TYR A 113 -8.69 -14.21 -4.89
N MET A 114 -7.66 -13.42 -4.59
CA MET A 114 -7.53 -12.07 -5.10
C MET A 114 -6.11 -11.76 -5.52
N ILE A 115 -5.99 -10.98 -6.59
CA ILE A 115 -4.71 -10.41 -7.05
C ILE A 115 -4.92 -8.98 -7.50
N GLU A 116 -3.96 -8.12 -7.20
CA GLU A 116 -3.91 -6.78 -7.77
C GLU A 116 -3.14 -6.81 -9.07
N VAL A 117 -3.77 -6.35 -10.15
CA VAL A 117 -3.14 -6.06 -11.43
C VAL A 117 -2.71 -4.59 -11.40
N PRO A 118 -1.40 -4.30 -11.38
CA PRO A 118 -0.89 -2.94 -11.27
C PRO A 118 -1.08 -2.14 -12.56
N ALA A 119 -0.96 -0.81 -12.47
CA ALA A 119 -1.16 0.12 -13.58
C ALA A 119 -0.29 -0.19 -14.80
N GLU A 120 0.94 -0.66 -14.60
CA GLU A 120 1.89 -0.99 -15.65
C GLU A 120 1.38 -2.16 -16.51
N ILE A 121 0.82 -3.20 -15.87
CA ILE A 121 0.19 -4.32 -16.57
C ILE A 121 -1.08 -3.84 -17.27
N LEU A 122 -1.91 -3.01 -16.62
CA LEU A 122 -3.11 -2.44 -17.23
C LEU A 122 -2.80 -1.57 -18.46
N ALA A 123 -1.70 -0.83 -18.45
CA ALA A 123 -1.26 0.00 -19.56
C ALA A 123 -0.65 -0.83 -20.71
N ALA A 124 0.08 -1.89 -20.39
CA ALA A 124 0.87 -2.66 -21.35
C ALA A 124 0.15 -3.87 -21.95
N ARG A 125 -0.84 -4.46 -21.26
CA ARG A 125 -1.41 -5.76 -21.62
C ARG A 125 -2.87 -5.69 -22.06
N GLU A 126 -3.22 -6.51 -23.06
CA GLU A 126 -4.62 -6.87 -23.31
C GLU A 126 -5.10 -7.77 -22.15
N ILE A 127 -6.29 -7.48 -21.60
CA ILE A 127 -6.93 -8.33 -20.58
C ILE A 127 -8.20 -8.89 -21.20
N ILE A 128 -8.31 -10.22 -21.23
CA ILE A 128 -9.41 -10.92 -21.90
C ILE A 128 -10.31 -11.54 -20.84
N PHE A 129 -11.60 -11.20 -20.87
CA PHE A 129 -12.65 -11.83 -20.08
C PHE A 129 -13.17 -13.02 -20.89
N ALA A 130 -12.42 -14.13 -20.85
CA ALA A 130 -12.68 -15.31 -21.64
C ALA A 130 -13.89 -16.08 -21.11
N TYR A 131 -14.74 -16.52 -22.03
CA TYR A 131 -15.92 -17.35 -21.76
C TYR A 131 -15.91 -18.66 -22.58
N GLU A 132 -14.82 -18.90 -23.32
CA GLU A 132 -14.58 -20.10 -24.13
C GLU A 132 -13.07 -20.36 -24.20
N ILE A 133 -12.68 -21.64 -24.05
CA ILE A 133 -11.29 -22.12 -24.17
C ILE A 133 -11.30 -23.30 -25.14
N ASP A 134 -10.39 -23.29 -26.12
CA ASP A 134 -10.23 -24.31 -27.17
C ASP A 134 -11.53 -24.67 -27.90
N GLY A 135 -12.33 -23.65 -28.24
CA GLY A 135 -13.60 -23.85 -28.93
C GLY A 135 -14.74 -24.36 -28.05
N LYS A 136 -14.53 -24.48 -26.73
CA LYS A 136 -15.47 -25.10 -25.78
C LYS A 136 -15.88 -24.13 -24.66
N PRO A 137 -17.12 -24.24 -24.15
CA PRO A 137 -17.53 -23.51 -22.95
C PRO A 137 -16.60 -23.79 -21.76
N LEU A 138 -16.48 -22.82 -20.84
CA LEU A 138 -15.71 -22.98 -19.62
C LEU A 138 -16.22 -24.17 -18.78
N GLU A 139 -15.27 -24.89 -18.17
CA GLU A 139 -15.58 -25.88 -17.13
C GLU A 139 -16.21 -25.21 -15.90
N GLU A 140 -16.98 -25.97 -15.11
CA GLU A 140 -17.76 -25.44 -13.98
C GLU A 140 -16.91 -24.67 -12.96
N LYS A 141 -15.72 -25.17 -12.62
CA LYS A 141 -14.77 -24.49 -11.72
C LYS A 141 -14.16 -23.20 -12.28
N THR A 142 -14.38 -22.94 -13.57
CA THR A 142 -13.78 -21.82 -14.32
C THR A 142 -14.81 -20.76 -14.68
N LYS A 143 -16.09 -21.13 -14.75
CA LYS A 143 -17.21 -20.19 -14.86
C LYS A 143 -17.24 -19.21 -13.69
N PRO A 144 -17.81 -18.00 -13.86
CA PRO A 144 -18.47 -17.52 -15.10
C PRO A 144 -17.50 -16.99 -16.16
N ILE A 145 -16.36 -16.43 -15.74
CA ILE A 145 -15.33 -15.85 -16.61
C ILE A 145 -13.95 -16.35 -16.18
N ARG A 146 -13.10 -16.63 -17.17
CA ARG A 146 -11.65 -16.78 -17.01
C ARG A 146 -10.98 -15.48 -17.47
N VAL A 147 -10.37 -14.74 -16.54
CA VAL A 147 -9.47 -13.65 -16.90
C VAL A 147 -8.16 -14.24 -17.43
N VAL A 148 -7.71 -13.69 -18.55
CA VAL A 148 -6.45 -14.04 -19.20
C VAL A 148 -5.68 -12.76 -19.49
N ILE A 149 -4.44 -12.70 -19.03
CA ILE A 149 -3.51 -11.59 -19.27
C ILE A 149 -2.27 -12.17 -19.97
N PRO A 150 -2.25 -12.19 -21.31
CA PRO A 150 -1.14 -12.76 -22.06
C PRO A 150 0.20 -12.14 -21.65
N GLU A 151 1.26 -12.94 -21.71
CA GLU A 151 2.64 -12.55 -21.33
C GLU A 151 2.87 -12.27 -19.83
N GLU A 152 1.83 -12.40 -19.01
CA GLU A 152 1.94 -12.33 -17.55
C GLU A 152 1.85 -13.71 -16.89
N ARG A 153 2.42 -13.82 -15.69
CA ARG A 153 2.45 -15.05 -14.88
C ARG A 153 1.04 -15.62 -14.68
N ALA A 154 0.91 -16.95 -14.64
CA ALA A 154 -0.39 -17.65 -14.54
C ALA A 154 -1.26 -17.24 -13.33
N MET A 155 -0.65 -16.67 -12.29
CA MET A 155 -1.38 -16.15 -11.12
C MET A 155 -2.30 -14.96 -11.42
N TYR A 156 -1.97 -14.16 -12.44
CA TYR A 156 -2.83 -13.08 -12.91
C TYR A 156 -4.05 -13.59 -13.71
N TRP A 157 -4.08 -14.89 -14.02
CA TRP A 157 -5.12 -15.50 -14.84
C TRP A 157 -6.16 -16.10 -13.92
N ILE A 158 -7.27 -15.39 -13.76
CA ILE A 158 -8.27 -15.67 -12.72
C ILE A 158 -9.38 -16.53 -13.27
N ARG A 159 -9.59 -17.71 -12.69
CA ARG A 159 -10.79 -18.50 -12.95
C ARG A 159 -11.91 -18.06 -12.01
N ASN A 160 -13.16 -18.30 -12.38
CA ASN A 160 -14.30 -17.99 -11.51
C ASN A 160 -14.27 -16.55 -10.99
N LEU A 161 -13.98 -15.60 -11.88
CA LEU A 161 -14.03 -14.18 -11.54
C LEU A 161 -15.46 -13.85 -11.09
N VAL A 162 -15.58 -13.14 -9.97
CA VAL A 162 -16.87 -12.65 -9.46
C VAL A 162 -16.88 -11.14 -9.25
N LYS A 163 -15.70 -10.53 -9.01
CA LYS A 163 -15.59 -9.09 -8.77
C LYS A 163 -14.29 -8.51 -9.31
N VAL A 164 -14.38 -7.28 -9.80
CA VAL A 164 -13.26 -6.39 -10.12
C VAL A 164 -13.40 -5.12 -9.27
N GLU A 165 -12.38 -4.78 -8.51
CA GLU A 165 -12.32 -3.55 -7.73
C GLU A 165 -11.27 -2.63 -8.36
N ILE A 166 -11.71 -1.51 -8.93
CA ILE A 166 -10.84 -0.44 -9.42
C ILE A 166 -10.20 0.24 -8.21
N LEU A 167 -8.88 0.26 -8.18
CA LEU A 167 -8.11 0.80 -7.08
C LEU A 167 -7.89 2.31 -7.29
N GLU A 168 -8.01 3.06 -6.20
CA GLU A 168 -7.57 4.45 -6.16
C GLU A 168 -6.06 4.55 -6.26
N ALA A 169 -5.57 5.73 -6.66
CA ALA A 169 -4.15 6.02 -6.61
C ALA A 169 -3.69 5.90 -5.15
N ARG A 170 -2.66 5.08 -4.91
CA ARG A 170 -1.98 4.98 -3.63
C ARG A 170 -0.59 5.53 -3.80
N GLU A 171 -0.24 6.55 -3.01
CA GLU A 171 1.16 6.93 -2.87
C GLU A 171 1.87 5.82 -2.07
N LYS A 172 2.93 5.22 -2.64
CA LYS A 172 3.82 4.35 -1.87
C LYS A 172 4.47 5.23 -0.80
N GLN A 173 4.06 5.06 0.45
CA GLN A 173 4.65 5.78 1.57
C GLN A 173 6.10 5.33 1.73
N ALA A 174 7.00 6.28 1.90
CA ALA A 174 8.39 5.97 2.16
C ALA A 174 8.54 5.32 3.55
N LEU A 175 9.42 4.34 3.67
CA LEU A 175 9.66 3.69 4.95
C LEU A 175 10.40 4.64 5.89
N THR A 176 9.92 4.76 7.12
CA THR A 176 10.66 5.46 8.18
C THR A 176 11.45 4.49 9.04
N LYS A 177 11.08 3.21 9.00
CA LYS A 177 11.70 2.15 9.80
C LYS A 177 11.80 0.86 9.01
N LEU A 178 13.01 0.31 8.95
CA LEU A 178 13.30 -0.97 8.33
C LEU A 178 13.89 -1.92 9.37
N PHE A 179 13.29 -3.08 9.56
CA PHE A 179 13.85 -4.16 10.34
C PHE A 179 14.63 -5.13 9.46
N LEU A 180 15.67 -5.74 10.03
CA LEU A 180 16.37 -6.85 9.41
C LEU A 180 15.65 -8.12 9.85
N LEU A 181 15.07 -8.84 8.89
CA LEU A 181 14.10 -9.90 9.14
C LEU A 181 14.70 -10.98 10.03
N GLU A 182 15.91 -11.46 9.71
CA GLU A 182 16.61 -12.50 10.46
C GLU A 182 16.81 -12.09 11.94
N SER A 183 17.23 -10.86 12.18
CA SER A 183 17.40 -10.30 13.52
C SER A 183 16.07 -10.17 14.25
N PHE A 184 15.03 -9.68 13.58
CA PHE A 184 13.72 -9.47 14.19
C PHE A 184 13.06 -10.80 14.56
N VAL A 185 12.99 -11.76 13.64
CA VAL A 185 12.33 -13.05 13.89
C VAL A 185 13.05 -13.89 14.95
N SER A 186 14.36 -13.67 15.15
CA SER A 186 15.12 -14.32 16.24
C SER A 186 14.62 -13.94 17.64
N THR A 187 13.84 -12.85 17.75
CA THR A 187 13.22 -12.39 19.00
C THR A 187 11.79 -12.93 19.20
N LEU A 188 11.21 -13.57 18.19
CA LEU A 188 9.85 -14.10 18.20
C LEU A 188 9.82 -15.58 18.59
N GLU A 189 8.65 -16.05 19.01
CA GLU A 189 8.39 -17.49 19.14
C GLU A 189 8.24 -18.12 17.75
N THR A 190 8.96 -19.22 17.52
CA THR A 190 8.86 -20.00 16.28
C THR A 190 8.07 -21.27 16.51
N GLN A 191 7.45 -21.76 15.44
CA GLN A 191 6.72 -23.02 15.45
C GLN A 191 6.98 -23.85 14.20
N ASP A 192 6.81 -25.15 14.34
CA ASP A 192 6.87 -26.11 13.24
C ASP A 192 5.76 -25.81 12.21
N TYR A 193 6.14 -25.76 10.94
CA TYR A 193 5.22 -25.63 9.82
C TYR A 193 5.51 -26.72 8.78
N THR A 194 4.51 -27.54 8.46
CA THR A 194 4.66 -28.57 7.43
C THR A 194 4.58 -27.95 6.05
N TYR A 195 5.71 -27.98 5.34
CA TYR A 195 5.84 -27.45 3.98
C TYR A 195 6.23 -28.59 3.02
N TYR A 196 5.27 -29.01 2.20
CA TYR A 196 5.38 -30.23 1.40
C TYR A 196 5.70 -31.46 2.27
N ASP A 197 6.88 -32.05 2.08
CA ASP A 197 7.34 -33.25 2.78
C ASP A 197 8.36 -32.90 3.90
N ALA A 198 8.58 -31.60 4.16
CA ALA A 198 9.48 -31.09 5.18
C ALA A 198 8.73 -30.41 6.33
N VAL A 199 9.38 -30.33 7.49
CA VAL A 199 8.93 -29.53 8.62
C VAL A 199 9.93 -28.40 8.80
N ASP A 200 9.48 -27.18 8.50
CA ASP A 200 10.26 -25.95 8.60
C ASP A 200 9.83 -25.15 9.84
N GLN A 201 10.53 -24.06 10.14
CA GLN A 201 10.15 -23.10 11.17
C GLN A 201 9.42 -21.90 10.54
N ALA A 202 8.41 -21.41 11.25
CA ALA A 202 7.67 -20.22 10.89
C ALA A 202 7.33 -19.36 12.12
N VAL A 203 7.09 -18.08 11.88
CA VAL A 203 6.52 -17.13 12.86
C VAL A 203 5.11 -16.73 12.42
N ILE A 204 4.29 -16.26 13.36
CA ILE A 204 2.95 -15.77 13.08
C ILE A 204 3.06 -14.37 12.46
N CYS A 205 2.38 -14.13 11.34
CA CYS A 205 2.47 -12.85 10.63
C CYS A 205 1.97 -11.66 11.45
N SER A 206 1.03 -11.86 12.38
CA SER A 206 0.56 -10.81 13.29
C SER A 206 1.64 -10.25 14.21
N ASP A 207 2.66 -11.05 14.53
CA ASP A 207 3.72 -10.66 15.48
C ASP A 207 4.75 -9.72 14.84
N LEU A 208 4.76 -9.61 13.51
CA LEU A 208 5.55 -8.58 12.83
C LEU A 208 4.96 -7.20 13.10
N PHE A 209 3.65 -7.04 12.92
CA PHE A 209 2.98 -5.74 12.99
C PHE A 209 2.17 -5.54 14.28
N THR A 210 2.82 -5.71 15.44
CA THR A 210 2.16 -5.39 16.71
C THR A 210 1.83 -3.90 16.79
N PRO A 211 0.87 -3.47 17.64
CA PRO A 211 0.53 -2.05 17.79
C PRO A 211 1.71 -1.16 18.20
N GLU A 212 2.73 -1.71 18.86
CA GLU A 212 3.97 -1.00 19.19
C GLU A 212 4.86 -0.76 17.97
N VAL A 213 4.83 -1.66 16.99
CA VAL A 213 5.61 -1.56 15.76
C VAL A 213 4.89 -0.75 14.70
N LEU A 214 3.59 -1.00 14.52
CA LEU A 214 2.74 -0.33 13.55
C LEU A 214 1.47 0.21 14.26
N PRO A 215 1.52 1.44 14.80
CA PRO A 215 0.39 2.01 15.53
C PRO A 215 -0.83 2.28 14.65
N GLU A 216 -0.60 2.63 13.38
CA GLU A 216 -1.63 2.86 12.38
C GLU A 216 -1.62 1.73 11.35
N GLN A 217 -2.68 0.94 11.36
CA GLN A 217 -2.82 -0.18 10.44
C GLN A 217 -3.05 0.34 9.01
N ALA A 218 -2.27 -0.18 8.06
CA ALA A 218 -2.54 0.01 6.64
C ALA A 218 -3.48 -1.09 6.09
N ASP A 219 -4.13 -0.82 4.97
CA ASP A 219 -5.07 -1.77 4.35
C ASP A 219 -4.39 -3.05 3.85
N THR A 220 -3.13 -2.95 3.45
CA THR A 220 -2.40 -4.00 2.76
C THR A 220 -0.96 -4.11 3.24
N VAL A 221 -0.44 -5.33 3.20
CA VAL A 221 0.99 -5.63 3.32
C VAL A 221 1.54 -5.84 1.91
N TYR A 222 2.53 -5.04 1.55
CA TYR A 222 3.30 -5.20 0.33
C TYR A 222 4.38 -6.27 0.53
N LEU A 223 4.58 -7.13 -0.45
CA LEU A 223 5.63 -8.14 -0.49
C LEU A 223 6.37 -8.05 -1.82
N LYS A 224 7.70 -8.08 -1.77
CA LYS A 224 8.56 -8.24 -2.94
C LYS A 224 9.46 -9.46 -2.76
N SER A 225 9.46 -10.34 -3.76
CA SER A 225 10.35 -11.49 -3.86
C SER A 225 11.67 -11.12 -4.58
N SER A 226 12.71 -11.93 -4.39
CA SER A 226 14.02 -11.74 -5.03
C SER A 226 14.00 -11.92 -6.56
N ASP A 227 12.92 -12.45 -7.13
CA ASP A 227 12.66 -12.52 -8.58
C ASP A 227 11.85 -11.32 -9.12
N ASP A 228 11.82 -10.22 -8.36
CA ASP A 228 11.05 -8.98 -8.60
C ASP A 228 9.53 -9.18 -8.64
N PHE A 229 9.02 -10.32 -8.17
CA PHE A 229 7.58 -10.48 -8.02
C PHE A 229 7.04 -9.62 -6.88
N GLU A 230 6.11 -8.71 -7.20
CA GLU A 230 5.43 -7.84 -6.23
C GLU A 230 3.98 -8.30 -5.99
N LYS A 231 3.54 -8.19 -4.74
CA LYS A 231 2.14 -8.46 -4.36
C LYS A 231 1.71 -7.58 -3.19
N ASN A 232 0.50 -7.06 -3.26
CA ASN A 232 -0.21 -6.53 -2.09
C ASN A 232 -1.19 -7.59 -1.57
N GLU A 233 -1.06 -7.94 -0.30
CA GLU A 233 -1.99 -8.80 0.43
C GLU A 233 -2.82 -7.96 1.39
N LYS A 234 -4.11 -8.27 1.57
CA LYS A 234 -4.90 -7.56 2.59
C LYS A 234 -4.30 -7.80 3.97
N PHE A 235 -4.21 -6.77 4.79
CA PHE A 235 -3.62 -6.89 6.12
C PHE A 235 -4.30 -7.97 6.97
N GLU A 236 -5.63 -8.04 6.94
CA GLU A 236 -6.41 -9.06 7.64
C GLU A 236 -6.11 -10.48 7.15
N VAL A 237 -5.80 -10.67 5.87
CA VAL A 237 -5.44 -11.97 5.30
C VAL A 237 -4.01 -12.32 5.67
N PHE A 238 -3.08 -11.36 5.55
CA PHE A 238 -1.68 -11.55 5.89
C PHE A 238 -1.50 -11.96 7.35
N THR A 239 -2.14 -11.25 8.28
CA THR A 239 -2.02 -11.50 9.73
C THR A 239 -2.55 -12.86 10.18
N GLN A 240 -3.40 -13.52 9.39
CA GLN A 240 -3.87 -14.90 9.65
C GLN A 240 -2.89 -15.98 9.16
N GLY A 241 -1.87 -15.60 8.40
CA GLY A 241 -0.86 -16.51 7.86
C GLY A 241 0.38 -16.63 8.73
N TYR A 242 1.37 -17.29 8.15
CA TYR A 242 2.68 -17.54 8.73
C TYR A 242 3.77 -17.06 7.78
N LEU A 243 4.84 -16.54 8.36
CA LEU A 243 6.08 -16.30 7.63
C LEU A 243 7.02 -17.47 7.93
N LYS A 244 7.17 -18.35 6.94
CA LYS A 244 8.13 -19.47 6.99
C LYS A 244 9.54 -18.92 6.84
N ILE A 245 10.42 -19.20 7.79
CA ILE A 245 11.75 -18.59 7.91
C ILE A 245 12.91 -19.58 7.69
N THR A 246 12.63 -20.87 7.53
CA THR A 246 13.65 -21.88 7.18
C THR A 246 13.19 -22.77 6.04
N GLY A 247 14.13 -23.54 5.47
CA GLY A 247 13.84 -24.52 4.44
C GLY A 247 13.81 -23.92 3.04
N ALA A 248 13.32 -24.69 2.07
CA ALA A 248 13.21 -24.24 0.69
C ALA A 248 12.23 -23.06 0.57
N ASP A 249 12.48 -22.18 -0.38
CA ASP A 249 11.64 -21.01 -0.69
C ASP A 249 11.56 -19.96 0.45
N ALA A 250 12.39 -20.07 1.50
CA ALA A 250 12.31 -19.19 2.67
C ALA A 250 13.13 -17.90 2.45
N PRO A 251 12.63 -16.73 2.89
CA PRO A 251 11.38 -16.53 3.62
C PRO A 251 10.14 -16.59 2.72
N ALA A 252 9.07 -17.26 3.18
CA ALA A 252 7.82 -17.37 2.43
C ALA A 252 6.58 -17.01 3.25
N PHE A 253 5.68 -16.24 2.66
CA PHE A 253 4.33 -16.06 3.17
C PHE A 253 3.45 -17.26 2.78
N VAL A 254 2.97 -17.97 3.79
CA VAL A 254 2.17 -19.19 3.67
C VAL A 254 0.96 -19.11 4.59
N ALA A 255 -0.13 -19.80 4.26
CA ALA A 255 -1.21 -20.04 5.22
C ALA A 255 -1.83 -21.43 4.98
N PRO A 256 -2.45 -22.05 6.00
CA PRO A 256 -3.04 -23.38 5.88
C PRO A 256 -4.10 -23.48 4.78
N ASP A 257 -4.91 -22.44 4.63
CA ASP A 257 -5.98 -22.36 3.64
C ASP A 257 -5.52 -21.78 2.30
N LEU A 258 -4.23 -21.43 2.18
CA LEU A 258 -3.64 -20.85 0.97
C LEU A 258 -3.10 -21.96 0.06
N PRO A 259 -3.65 -22.13 -1.17
CA PRO A 259 -3.07 -23.02 -2.16
C PRO A 259 -1.57 -22.75 -2.37
N LYS A 260 -0.78 -23.82 -2.54
CA LYS A 260 0.68 -23.71 -2.65
C LYS A 260 1.17 -22.77 -3.77
N GLY A 261 0.45 -22.72 -4.88
CA GLY A 261 0.75 -21.81 -5.99
C GLY A 261 0.53 -20.33 -5.68
N MET A 262 0.01 -20.01 -4.49
CA MET A 262 -0.25 -18.65 -4.03
C MET A 262 0.66 -18.21 -2.89
N HIS A 263 1.58 -19.08 -2.47
CA HIS A 263 2.61 -18.73 -1.51
C HIS A 263 3.54 -17.72 -2.18
N VAL A 264 3.91 -16.67 -1.45
CA VAL A 264 4.93 -15.71 -1.90
C VAL A 264 6.25 -16.21 -1.32
N LYS A 265 7.21 -16.50 -2.18
CA LYS A 265 8.46 -17.21 -1.87
C LYS A 265 9.64 -16.26 -1.97
N ASP A 266 10.77 -16.63 -1.37
CA ASP A 266 12.04 -15.92 -1.54
C ASP A 266 11.86 -14.41 -1.31
N ILE A 267 11.14 -14.05 -0.24
CA ILE A 267 10.73 -12.67 0.04
C ILE A 267 11.97 -11.83 0.35
N LEU A 268 12.31 -10.90 -0.54
CA LEU A 268 13.37 -9.92 -0.36
C LEU A 268 13.00 -8.92 0.74
N TYR A 269 11.80 -8.34 0.65
CA TYR A 269 11.26 -7.52 1.73
C TYR A 269 9.74 -7.49 1.74
N LEU A 270 9.18 -7.11 2.89
CA LEU A 270 7.76 -6.82 3.05
C LEU A 270 7.59 -5.48 3.78
N ALA A 271 6.50 -4.78 3.49
CA ALA A 271 6.22 -3.46 4.03
C ALA A 271 4.74 -3.27 4.36
N CYS A 272 4.44 -2.56 5.45
CA CYS A 272 3.09 -2.16 5.81
C CYS A 272 3.14 -0.73 6.40
N GLY A 273 2.42 0.20 5.77
CA GLY A 273 2.56 1.62 6.09
C GLY A 273 4.01 2.09 5.88
N GLN A 274 4.61 2.69 6.90
CA GLN A 274 5.98 3.21 6.89
C GLN A 274 7.01 2.26 7.54
N VAL A 275 6.63 0.99 7.77
CA VAL A 275 7.49 -0.03 8.39
C VAL A 275 7.75 -1.17 7.41
N GLY A 276 9.01 -1.55 7.26
CA GLY A 276 9.42 -2.70 6.43
C GLY A 276 10.29 -3.72 7.16
N TYR A 277 10.41 -4.90 6.56
CA TYR A 277 11.30 -5.99 6.97
C TYR A 277 12.05 -6.49 5.76
N PHE A 278 13.37 -6.50 5.84
CA PHE A 278 14.25 -6.90 4.75
C PHE A 278 15.00 -8.18 5.11
N SER A 279 15.01 -9.17 4.23
CA SER A 279 15.86 -10.35 4.38
C SER A 279 17.27 -10.05 3.90
N ALA A 280 18.21 -10.01 4.83
CA ALA A 280 19.63 -9.86 4.50
C ALA A 280 20.14 -11.06 3.70
N THR A 281 19.59 -12.26 3.92
CA THR A 281 19.92 -13.48 3.20
C THR A 281 19.56 -13.37 1.73
N GLU A 282 18.29 -13.06 1.41
CA GLU A 282 17.85 -12.84 0.02
C GLU A 282 18.57 -11.65 -0.61
N GLY A 283 18.82 -10.59 0.17
CA GLY A 283 19.56 -9.42 -0.28
C GLY A 283 20.96 -9.73 -0.82
N VAL A 284 21.68 -10.68 -0.21
CA VAL A 284 23.03 -11.05 -0.65
C VAL A 284 23.01 -11.71 -2.04
N GLU A 285 21.92 -12.37 -2.41
CA GLU A 285 21.75 -12.97 -3.74
C GLU A 285 21.17 -11.97 -4.75
N TYR A 286 20.33 -11.05 -4.29
CA TYR A 286 19.66 -10.05 -5.12
C TYR A 286 20.57 -8.90 -5.57
N PHE A 287 21.34 -8.32 -4.64
CA PHE A 287 22.12 -7.12 -4.92
C PHE A 287 23.47 -7.43 -5.57
N THR A 288 23.95 -6.47 -6.36
CA THR A 288 25.39 -6.41 -6.67
C THR A 288 26.13 -5.99 -5.41
N LEU A 289 26.97 -6.86 -4.88
CA LEU A 289 27.65 -6.63 -3.61
C LEU A 289 28.77 -5.59 -3.74
N SER A 290 28.89 -4.77 -2.70
CA SER A 290 29.97 -3.81 -2.48
C SER A 290 30.99 -4.36 -1.48
N SER A 291 32.25 -3.95 -1.63
CA SER A 291 33.35 -4.39 -0.77
C SER A 291 34.24 -3.24 -0.34
N PHE A 292 34.68 -3.27 0.92
CA PHE A 292 35.79 -2.46 1.41
C PHE A 292 36.59 -3.26 2.44
N GLU A 293 37.91 -3.04 2.47
CA GLU A 293 38.85 -3.89 3.23
C GLU A 293 38.65 -5.39 2.95
N ASP A 294 38.23 -6.17 3.95
CA ASP A 294 37.92 -7.60 3.89
C ASP A 294 36.41 -7.88 4.02
N ILE A 295 35.57 -6.85 3.98
CA ILE A 295 34.10 -6.93 4.13
C ILE A 295 33.47 -6.87 2.74
N THR A 296 32.50 -7.75 2.49
CA THR A 296 31.68 -7.76 1.28
C THR A 296 30.22 -7.99 1.65
N GLY A 297 29.31 -7.22 1.06
CA GLY A 297 27.89 -7.29 1.36
C GLY A 297 27.06 -6.28 0.57
N ILE A 298 25.82 -6.09 1.01
CA ILE A 298 24.83 -5.21 0.38
C ILE A 298 25.19 -3.75 0.71
N GLY A 299 25.26 -2.88 -0.30
CA GLY A 299 25.44 -1.45 -0.08
C GLY A 299 24.25 -0.86 0.69
N VAL A 300 24.51 -0.10 1.76
CA VAL A 300 23.43 0.51 2.55
C VAL A 300 22.60 1.46 1.69
N SER A 301 23.23 2.28 0.85
CA SER A 301 22.50 3.17 -0.06
C SER A 301 21.57 2.40 -1.02
N ASP A 302 22.08 1.32 -1.64
CA ASP A 302 21.30 0.50 -2.57
C ASP A 302 20.09 -0.13 -1.88
N LEU A 303 20.26 -0.59 -0.64
CA LEU A 303 19.16 -1.13 0.17
C LEU A 303 18.11 -0.04 0.46
N LEU A 304 18.53 1.13 0.94
CA LEU A 304 17.60 2.20 1.30
C LEU A 304 16.78 2.67 0.09
N ASP A 305 17.40 2.75 -1.08
CA ASP A 305 16.71 3.08 -2.33
C ASP A 305 15.70 1.99 -2.73
N GLU A 306 16.09 0.71 -2.67
CA GLU A 306 15.25 -0.44 -3.04
C GLU A 306 13.97 -0.54 -2.20
N VAL A 307 14.07 -0.29 -0.90
CA VAL A 307 12.91 -0.34 0.01
C VAL A 307 12.13 0.98 0.06
N ASN A 308 12.50 1.98 -0.75
CA ASN A 308 11.95 3.32 -0.72
C ASN A 308 11.99 3.94 0.69
N MET A 309 13.15 3.89 1.34
CA MET A 309 13.36 4.50 2.64
C MET A 309 13.25 6.03 2.52
N ALA A 310 12.59 6.67 3.48
CA ALA A 310 12.48 8.12 3.54
C ALA A 310 13.87 8.76 3.66
N ALA A 311 14.02 9.92 2.99
CA ALA A 311 15.19 10.75 3.13
C ALA A 311 15.22 11.41 4.52
N GLY A 312 16.35 11.33 5.20
CA GLY A 312 16.60 12.03 6.45
C GLY A 312 17.97 12.66 6.47
N SER A 313 18.20 13.58 7.39
CA SER A 313 19.55 14.10 7.63
C SER A 313 20.47 13.05 8.26
N LYS A 314 19.90 12.08 8.97
CA LYS A 314 20.58 10.98 9.65
C LYS A 314 19.74 9.71 9.66
N TYR A 315 20.38 8.59 9.97
CA TYR A 315 19.74 7.29 10.19
C TYR A 315 20.26 6.67 11.50
N LEU A 316 19.35 6.12 12.30
CA LEU A 316 19.64 5.39 13.52
C LEU A 316 19.73 3.89 13.21
N PHE A 317 20.88 3.29 13.48
CA PHE A 317 21.10 1.85 13.37
C PHE A 317 21.07 1.24 14.77
N THR A 318 20.18 0.28 15.00
CA THR A 318 19.99 -0.35 16.32
C THR A 318 20.27 -1.85 16.24
N ALA A 319 21.04 -2.38 17.18
CA ALA A 319 21.34 -3.80 17.34
C ALA A 319 20.28 -4.51 18.21
N THR A 320 20.26 -5.83 18.13
CA THR A 320 19.44 -6.71 18.98
C THR A 320 19.78 -6.61 20.47
N ASP A 321 20.98 -6.20 20.83
CA ASP A 321 21.41 -5.99 22.22
C ASP A 321 21.09 -4.58 22.77
N GLY A 322 20.43 -3.74 21.96
CA GLY A 322 20.06 -2.36 22.28
C GLY A 322 21.16 -1.31 22.03
N TYR A 323 22.35 -1.73 21.58
CA TYR A 323 23.35 -0.79 21.08
C TYR A 323 22.82 -0.04 19.86
N SER A 324 23.03 1.27 19.79
CA SER A 324 22.61 2.08 18.65
C SER A 324 23.62 3.17 18.31
N VAL A 325 23.62 3.57 17.04
CA VAL A 325 24.47 4.63 16.50
C VAL A 325 23.73 5.43 15.43
N GLU A 326 23.88 6.75 15.47
CA GLU A 326 23.42 7.64 14.39
C GLU A 326 24.50 7.76 13.33
N ILE A 327 24.12 7.66 12.06
CA ILE A 327 25.01 7.85 10.91
C ILE A 327 24.41 8.95 10.03
N ASP A 328 25.25 9.89 9.58
CA ASP A 328 24.83 10.97 8.69
C ASP A 328 24.45 10.41 7.31
N ALA A 329 23.44 11.00 6.67
CA ALA A 329 22.97 10.53 5.35
C ALA A 329 24.08 10.52 4.28
N ALA A 330 25.02 11.47 4.35
CA ALA A 330 26.18 11.54 3.45
C ALA A 330 27.16 10.36 3.59
N ASP A 331 27.03 9.54 4.63
CA ASP A 331 27.88 8.36 4.85
C ASP A 331 27.19 7.04 4.44
N MET A 332 25.95 7.06 3.94
CA MET A 332 25.22 5.84 3.54
C MET A 332 25.93 5.08 2.41
N GLU A 333 26.55 5.78 1.46
CA GLU A 333 27.36 5.19 0.38
C GLU A 333 28.60 4.42 0.88
N LYS A 334 29.02 4.65 2.13
CA LYS A 334 30.17 3.97 2.74
C LYS A 334 29.77 2.70 3.50
N GLY A 335 28.48 2.48 3.69
CA GLY A 335 27.93 1.41 4.50
C GLY A 335 27.77 0.10 3.72
N VAL A 336 28.09 -1.02 4.36
CA VAL A 336 27.81 -2.36 3.85
C VAL A 336 27.14 -3.19 4.95
N ILE A 337 26.03 -3.84 4.61
CA ILE A 337 25.34 -4.86 5.42
C ILE A 337 25.77 -6.24 4.93
N TYR A 338 26.21 -7.10 5.85
CA TYR A 338 26.71 -8.43 5.53
C TYR A 338 26.38 -9.44 6.63
N LEU A 339 26.38 -10.72 6.27
CA LEU A 339 26.21 -11.82 7.22
C LEU A 339 27.56 -12.23 7.79
N ASN A 340 27.69 -12.20 9.12
CA ASN A 340 28.90 -12.58 9.85
C ASN A 340 28.62 -13.76 10.79
N ASN A 341 28.78 -15.00 10.29
CA ASN A 341 28.31 -16.22 10.98
C ASN A 341 26.80 -16.15 11.28
N ASP A 342 26.00 -15.90 10.25
CA ASP A 342 24.54 -15.77 10.29
C ASP A 342 24.01 -14.56 11.09
N GLU A 343 24.88 -13.77 11.70
CA GLU A 343 24.54 -12.50 12.35
C GLU A 343 24.58 -11.34 11.34
N VAL A 344 23.45 -10.65 11.17
CA VAL A 344 23.38 -9.45 10.31
C VAL A 344 24.22 -8.34 10.92
N THR A 345 25.20 -7.83 10.18
CA THR A 345 26.13 -6.80 10.64
C THR A 345 26.23 -5.67 9.63
N VAL A 346 26.31 -4.42 10.10
CA VAL A 346 26.65 -3.27 9.24
C VAL A 346 27.99 -2.67 9.66
N ALA A 347 28.79 -2.28 8.67
CA ALA A 347 30.03 -1.55 8.85
C ALA A 347 30.14 -0.43 7.82
N PHE A 348 30.87 0.63 8.15
CA PHE A 348 31.05 1.80 7.30
C PHE A 348 32.54 2.06 7.06
N ASP A 349 32.92 2.23 5.79
CA ASP A 349 34.29 2.59 5.44
C ASP A 349 34.64 4.00 5.94
N GLY A 350 35.86 4.17 6.45
CA GLY A 350 36.37 5.45 6.94
C GLY A 350 35.71 6.02 8.21
N LEU A 351 34.68 5.37 8.76
CA LEU A 351 34.05 5.78 10.02
C LEU A 351 34.69 5.11 11.25
N PRO A 352 34.55 5.70 12.46
CA PRO A 352 35.05 5.10 13.70
C PRO A 352 34.52 3.67 13.92
N LYS A 353 35.33 2.77 14.49
CA LYS A 353 34.93 1.36 14.68
C LYS A 353 33.66 1.15 15.52
N ASN A 354 33.31 2.12 16.36
CA ASN A 354 32.06 2.18 17.11
C ASN A 354 30.89 2.74 16.28
N THR A 355 30.95 2.68 14.95
CA THR A 355 29.78 2.79 14.07
C THR A 355 29.41 1.42 13.48
N ARG A 356 30.22 0.39 13.71
CA ARG A 356 29.88 -0.99 13.34
C ARG A 356 28.82 -1.52 14.29
N VAL A 357 27.71 -2.00 13.73
CA VAL A 357 26.59 -2.57 14.50
C VAL A 357 26.49 -4.05 14.16
N LYS A 358 26.72 -4.90 15.16
CA LYS A 358 26.53 -6.36 15.07
C LYS A 358 25.13 -6.71 15.53
N GLY A 359 24.55 -7.76 14.95
CA GLY A 359 23.15 -8.10 15.21
C GLY A 359 22.23 -6.95 14.87
N LEU A 360 22.45 -6.29 13.72
CA LEU A 360 21.66 -5.16 13.28
C LEU A 360 20.18 -5.57 13.22
N LEU A 361 19.35 -4.90 14.01
CA LEU A 361 17.92 -5.15 14.16
C LEU A 361 17.11 -4.19 13.31
N SER A 362 17.42 -2.88 13.36
CA SER A 362 16.66 -1.87 12.62
C SER A 362 17.52 -0.72 12.10
N ILE A 363 17.00 -0.07 11.06
CA ILE A 363 17.44 1.19 10.50
C ILE A 363 16.24 2.14 10.54
N GLU A 364 16.39 3.31 11.14
CA GLU A 364 15.32 4.30 11.32
C GLU A 364 15.76 5.66 10.78
N VAL A 365 14.91 6.32 10.00
CA VAL A 365 15.20 7.68 9.52
C VAL A 365 15.10 8.65 10.69
N LEU A 366 16.09 9.53 10.83
CA LEU A 366 16.09 10.61 11.80
C LEU A 366 16.08 11.96 11.09
N GLY A 367 15.23 12.85 11.59
CA GLY A 367 15.11 14.19 11.02
C GLY A 367 14.71 14.15 9.55
N ALA A 368 13.74 13.29 9.20
CA ALA A 368 13.04 13.39 7.94
C ALA A 368 12.42 14.80 7.87
N GLU A 369 13.05 15.67 7.09
CA GLU A 369 12.32 16.79 6.54
C GLU A 369 11.27 16.17 5.64
N THR A 370 10.01 16.29 6.05
CA THR A 370 8.88 15.79 5.29
C THR A 370 8.76 16.61 4.02
N GLU A 371 9.45 16.20 2.95
CA GLU A 371 9.05 16.54 1.60
C GLU A 371 7.72 15.84 1.31
N ALA A 372 6.65 16.59 1.56
CA ALA A 372 5.37 16.56 0.86
C ALA A 372 4.90 15.21 0.27
N GLY A 373 4.30 14.38 1.12
CA GLY A 373 3.13 13.59 0.74
C GLY A 373 1.88 14.34 1.18
N MET A 374 0.99 14.68 0.23
CA MET A 374 -0.31 15.33 0.48
C MET A 374 -1.30 14.34 1.10
N GLY A 375 -0.96 13.76 2.25
CA GLY A 375 -1.87 13.01 3.10
C GLY A 375 -2.66 13.98 3.97
N GLU A 376 -3.98 13.83 3.97
CA GLU A 376 -4.94 14.61 4.75
C GLU A 376 -4.59 14.55 6.26
N GLN A 377 -3.82 15.54 6.75
CA GLN A 377 -3.55 15.68 8.17
C GLN A 377 -4.85 15.99 8.90
N THR A 378 -5.26 15.11 9.80
CA THR A 378 -6.38 15.40 10.70
C THR A 378 -6.02 16.60 11.57
N ALA A 379 -6.80 17.69 11.44
CA ALA A 379 -6.56 18.92 12.18
C ALA A 379 -6.76 18.71 13.69
N SER A 380 -5.68 18.74 14.46
CA SER A 380 -5.69 18.64 15.93
C SER A 380 -6.22 19.89 16.62
N TRP A 381 -6.23 21.05 15.95
CA TRP A 381 -6.88 22.28 16.40
C TRP A 381 -7.28 23.15 15.19
N SER A 382 -8.20 24.08 15.43
CA SER A 382 -8.65 25.05 14.42
C SER A 382 -8.90 26.43 15.02
N ILE A 383 -8.67 27.47 14.22
CA ILE A 383 -8.91 28.87 14.50
C ILE A 383 -9.84 29.40 13.43
N THR A 384 -10.94 30.03 13.84
CA THR A 384 -11.87 30.69 12.90
C THR A 384 -11.30 32.03 12.48
N VAL A 385 -11.30 32.35 11.18
CA VAL A 385 -10.80 33.62 10.64
C VAL A 385 -11.92 34.33 9.87
N GLU A 386 -12.29 35.50 10.35
CA GLU A 386 -13.35 36.36 9.79
C GLU A 386 -12.73 37.60 9.12
N GLY A 387 -13.47 38.23 8.20
CA GLY A 387 -13.06 39.51 7.59
C GLY A 387 -12.26 39.41 6.29
N LEU A 388 -12.12 38.20 5.72
CA LEU A 388 -11.44 37.97 4.42
C LEU A 388 -12.41 37.83 3.23
N GLY A 389 -13.72 37.87 3.48
CA GLY A 389 -14.79 37.70 2.49
C GLY A 389 -16.17 37.69 3.17
N GLU A 390 -17.20 37.20 2.46
CA GLU A 390 -18.56 37.04 3.03
C GLU A 390 -18.66 35.86 4.01
N GLU A 391 -17.79 34.86 3.88
CA GLU A 391 -17.75 33.66 4.71
C GLU A 391 -16.48 33.61 5.56
N ALA A 392 -16.59 33.04 6.76
CA ALA A 392 -15.45 32.77 7.63
C ALA A 392 -14.63 31.60 7.07
N VAL A 393 -13.30 31.70 7.17
CA VAL A 393 -12.38 30.62 6.80
C VAL A 393 -11.76 30.02 8.06
N THR A 394 -11.18 28.83 7.94
CA THR A 394 -10.58 28.12 9.08
C THR A 394 -9.09 27.97 8.85
N PHE A 395 -8.30 28.26 9.88
CA PHE A 395 -6.86 27.97 9.93
C PHE A 395 -6.61 26.82 10.90
N THR A 396 -5.92 25.78 10.46
CA THR A 396 -5.75 24.54 11.23
C THR A 396 -4.29 24.26 11.57
N SER A 397 -4.06 23.25 12.43
CA SER A 397 -2.71 22.73 12.65
C SER A 397 -2.04 22.21 11.38
N ALA A 398 -2.81 21.64 10.45
CA ALA A 398 -2.33 21.22 9.14
C ALA A 398 -1.90 22.41 8.26
N ASP A 399 -2.58 23.55 8.39
CA ASP A 399 -2.19 24.77 7.68
C ASP A 399 -0.96 25.43 8.30
N ALA A 400 -0.85 25.42 9.64
CA ALA A 400 0.35 25.90 10.33
C ALA A 400 1.60 25.09 9.97
N ALA A 401 1.46 23.78 9.74
CA ALA A 401 2.57 22.92 9.31
C ALA A 401 3.13 23.30 7.92
N LYS A 402 2.34 24.00 7.09
CA LYS A 402 2.78 24.51 5.77
C LYS A 402 3.55 25.83 5.86
N LEU A 403 3.60 26.47 7.04
CA LEU A 403 4.28 27.74 7.26
C LEU A 403 5.64 27.54 7.93
N THR A 404 6.59 28.44 7.65
CA THR A 404 7.91 28.42 8.30
C THR A 404 7.79 28.64 9.80
N MET A 405 8.27 27.66 10.58
CA MET A 405 8.35 27.76 12.04
C MET A 405 9.45 28.73 12.47
N ARG A 406 9.15 29.62 13.41
CA ARG A 406 10.06 30.66 13.88
C ARG A 406 10.33 30.51 15.37
N GLN A 407 11.59 30.68 15.75
CA GLN A 407 11.98 30.84 17.15
C GLN A 407 11.98 32.32 17.51
N VAL A 408 11.22 32.71 18.53
CA VAL A 408 11.09 34.08 19.01
C VAL A 408 11.38 34.13 20.50
N THR A 409 12.39 34.90 20.88
CA THR A 409 12.62 35.26 22.29
C THR A 409 11.79 36.50 22.62
N ALA A 410 10.83 36.36 23.53
CA ALA A 410 9.92 37.43 23.93
C ALA A 410 10.04 37.70 25.44
N VAL A 411 10.03 38.98 25.82
CA VAL A 411 10.09 39.41 27.23
C VAL A 411 8.68 39.77 27.70
N ARG A 412 8.18 39.03 28.69
CA ARG A 412 6.88 39.25 29.31
C ARG A 412 7.04 40.00 30.63
N ALA A 413 6.45 41.19 30.73
CA ALA A 413 6.36 41.91 31.99
C ALA A 413 5.19 41.39 32.84
N LYS A 414 5.47 40.96 34.07
CA LYS A 414 4.47 40.53 35.06
C LYS A 414 3.81 41.75 35.73
N LYS A 415 2.65 41.53 36.35
CA LYS A 415 1.88 42.60 37.05
C LYS A 415 2.65 43.27 38.19
N ASP A 416 3.69 42.62 38.72
CA ASP A 416 4.55 43.12 39.79
C ASP A 416 5.79 43.89 39.29
N GLY A 417 5.93 44.08 37.96
CA GLY A 417 7.04 44.80 37.34
C GLY A 417 8.27 43.94 37.05
N THR A 418 8.26 42.65 37.40
CA THR A 418 9.33 41.71 37.02
C THR A 418 9.22 41.32 35.54
N GLN A 419 10.36 41.07 34.90
CA GLN A 419 10.43 40.63 33.51
C GLN A 419 10.82 39.16 33.44
N GLU A 420 10.14 38.42 32.58
CA GLU A 420 10.38 37.01 32.29
C GLU A 420 10.67 36.85 30.80
N THR A 421 11.84 36.32 30.47
CA THR A 421 12.20 36.01 29.09
C THR A 421 11.72 34.60 28.76
N GLN A 422 11.06 34.45 27.61
CA GLN A 422 10.51 33.19 27.13
C GLN A 422 10.93 32.94 25.69
N ASN A 423 11.31 31.72 25.36
CA ASN A 423 11.61 31.27 24.00
C ASN A 423 10.41 30.52 23.43
N TRP A 424 9.84 31.07 22.37
CA TRP A 424 8.66 30.55 21.71
C TRP A 424 9.01 29.96 20.36
N GLU A 425 8.28 28.91 19.96
CA GLU A 425 8.26 28.43 18.59
C GLU A 425 6.85 28.54 18.04
N GLY A 426 6.69 29.12 16.85
CA GLY A 426 5.38 29.34 16.25
C GLY A 426 5.44 29.85 14.82
N VAL A 427 4.28 30.06 14.22
CA VAL A 427 4.15 30.64 12.87
C VAL A 427 3.89 32.14 12.96
N SER A 428 4.39 32.92 12.00
CA SER A 428 4.13 34.36 11.98
C SER A 428 2.66 34.66 11.73
N LEU A 429 2.08 35.56 12.53
CA LEU A 429 0.68 35.98 12.32
C LEU A 429 0.50 36.61 10.94
N LYS A 430 1.49 37.36 10.45
CA LYS A 430 1.48 37.92 9.10
C LYS A 430 1.43 36.83 8.02
N ASP A 431 2.28 35.81 8.14
CA ASP A 431 2.34 34.74 7.13
C ASP A 431 1.04 33.91 7.11
N VAL A 432 0.40 33.72 8.28
CA VAL A 432 -0.94 33.11 8.38
C VAL A 432 -1.97 33.92 7.60
N LEU A 433 -1.99 35.24 7.77
CA LEU A 433 -2.93 36.10 7.06
C LEU A 433 -2.64 36.15 5.55
N ASP A 434 -1.38 36.20 5.15
CA ASP A 434 -0.95 36.17 3.75
C ASP A 434 -1.38 34.85 3.07
N MET A 435 -1.21 33.70 3.76
CA MET A 435 -1.65 32.39 3.31
C MET A 435 -3.17 32.33 3.08
N LEU A 436 -3.95 32.94 3.98
CA LEU A 436 -5.40 32.98 3.89
C LEU A 436 -5.92 34.05 2.91
N GLY A 437 -5.02 34.78 2.23
CA GLY A 437 -5.37 35.75 1.20
C GLY A 437 -5.68 37.16 1.70
N ALA A 438 -5.30 37.50 2.93
CA ALA A 438 -5.46 38.84 3.49
C ALA A 438 -4.47 39.83 2.85
N LYS A 439 -4.91 40.57 1.83
CA LYS A 439 -4.03 41.52 1.11
C LYS A 439 -4.04 42.93 1.68
N GLU A 440 -5.17 43.35 2.26
CA GLU A 440 -5.38 44.71 2.80
C GLU A 440 -6.16 44.59 4.11
N TYR A 441 -5.60 45.10 5.21
CA TYR A 441 -6.23 45.18 6.54
C TYR A 441 -5.56 46.28 7.37
N GLN A 442 -6.28 46.79 8.37
CA GLN A 442 -5.81 47.82 9.30
C GLN A 442 -5.44 47.24 10.67
N SER A 443 -6.16 46.21 11.09
CA SER A 443 -5.95 45.55 12.38
C SER A 443 -6.51 44.13 12.36
N VAL A 444 -6.11 43.34 13.36
CA VAL A 444 -6.65 42.01 13.61
C VAL A 444 -7.03 41.91 15.08
N ILE A 445 -8.29 41.55 15.35
CA ILE A 445 -8.70 41.14 16.70
C ILE A 445 -8.31 39.67 16.88
N VAL A 446 -7.56 39.39 17.94
CA VAL A 446 -7.23 38.03 18.37
C VAL A 446 -8.06 37.69 19.60
N GLU A 447 -8.88 36.65 19.51
CA GLU A 447 -9.84 36.24 20.53
C GLU A 447 -9.56 34.81 21.01
N ALA A 448 -9.52 34.64 22.33
CA ALA A 448 -9.37 33.37 23.03
C ALA A 448 -10.70 32.60 23.08
N ALA A 449 -10.63 31.29 23.33
CA ALA A 449 -11.79 30.44 23.50
C ALA A 449 -12.72 30.86 24.66
N ASP A 450 -12.22 31.61 25.64
CA ASP A 450 -13.00 32.16 26.76
C ASP A 450 -13.66 33.52 26.43
N GLY A 451 -13.48 34.03 25.21
CA GLY A 451 -14.01 35.30 24.72
C GLY A 451 -13.15 36.52 25.05
N TYR A 452 -11.98 36.35 25.69
CA TYR A 452 -11.05 37.47 25.88
C TYR A 452 -10.39 37.84 24.55
N ALA A 453 -10.41 39.12 24.18
CA ALA A 453 -9.89 39.58 22.91
C ALA A 453 -9.04 40.85 23.03
N GLN A 454 -8.05 40.98 22.14
CA GLN A 454 -7.26 42.20 21.96
C GLN A 454 -7.09 42.51 20.47
N GLU A 455 -7.00 43.79 20.15
CA GLU A 455 -6.80 44.27 18.78
C GLU A 455 -5.33 44.58 18.54
N TYR A 456 -4.73 43.93 17.53
CA TYR A 456 -3.39 44.20 17.07
C TYR A 456 -3.46 45.12 15.86
N THR A 457 -2.76 46.25 15.90
CA THR A 457 -2.64 47.13 14.73
C THR A 457 -1.80 46.46 13.64
N LYS A 458 -1.92 46.93 12.40
CA LYS A 458 -1.07 46.47 11.30
C LYS A 458 0.42 46.48 11.66
N GLU A 459 0.91 47.50 12.37
CA GLU A 459 2.32 47.57 12.79
C GLU A 459 2.71 46.51 13.82
N ILE A 460 1.77 45.98 14.61
CA ILE A 460 2.02 44.85 15.52
C ILE A 460 2.01 43.55 14.72
N VAL A 461 1.03 43.37 13.84
CA VAL A 461 0.89 42.16 13.01
C VAL A 461 2.08 41.98 12.06
N ASP A 462 2.57 43.07 11.45
CA ASP A 462 3.66 43.02 10.47
C ASP A 462 5.04 42.70 11.09
N ARG A 463 5.17 42.65 12.42
CA ARG A 463 6.45 42.29 13.08
C ARG A 463 6.76 40.82 12.87
N ALA A 464 8.02 40.51 12.55
CA ALA A 464 8.45 39.14 12.37
C ALA A 464 8.33 38.30 13.65
N GLU A 465 8.36 38.97 14.80
CA GLU A 465 8.30 38.44 16.15
C GLU A 465 6.85 38.36 16.71
N THR A 466 5.84 38.79 15.95
CA THR A 466 4.43 38.54 16.29
C THR A 466 4.00 37.19 15.72
N ILE A 467 3.82 36.21 16.60
CA ILE A 467 3.57 34.81 16.22
C ILE A 467 2.29 34.25 16.84
N LEU A 468 1.76 33.22 16.21
CA LEU A 468 0.93 32.20 16.86
C LEU A 468 1.88 31.11 17.38
N GLY A 469 2.18 31.17 18.67
CA GLY A 469 3.06 30.26 19.39
C GLY A 469 2.41 28.89 19.62
N LEU A 470 3.19 27.85 19.37
CA LEU A 470 2.82 26.43 19.47
C LEU A 470 3.67 25.67 20.49
N LYS A 471 4.87 26.17 20.80
CA LYS A 471 5.74 25.64 21.85
C LYS A 471 6.35 26.76 22.68
N LEU A 472 6.60 26.47 23.95
CA LEU A 472 7.29 27.31 24.91
C LEU A 472 8.47 26.52 25.49
N GLU A 473 9.68 27.06 25.41
CA GLU A 473 10.93 26.40 25.84
C GLU A 473 11.12 25.00 25.24
N GLY A 474 10.78 24.85 23.96
CA GLY A 474 10.88 23.58 23.21
C GLY A 474 9.80 22.55 23.56
N GLN A 475 8.86 22.86 24.46
CA GLN A 475 7.79 21.97 24.88
C GLN A 475 6.41 22.43 24.34
N PRO A 476 5.47 21.51 24.10
CA PRO A 476 4.08 21.88 23.81
C PRO A 476 3.47 22.76 24.91
N LEU A 477 2.49 23.57 24.54
CA LEU A 477 1.77 24.42 25.50
C LEU A 477 0.97 23.59 26.50
N ASP A 478 0.84 24.11 27.72
CA ASP A 478 0.00 23.52 28.76
C ASP A 478 -1.50 23.68 28.44
N GLU A 479 -2.33 22.88 29.10
CA GLU A 479 -3.80 22.87 28.91
C GLU A 479 -4.42 24.26 29.11
N ASP A 480 -3.90 25.04 30.07
CA ASP A 480 -4.35 26.41 30.37
C ASP A 480 -4.03 27.40 29.26
N SER A 481 -2.96 27.18 28.50
CA SER A 481 -2.52 28.04 27.39
C SER A 481 -3.14 27.62 26.07
N GLY A 482 -3.73 26.42 26.00
CA GLY A 482 -4.34 25.86 24.80
C GLY A 482 -3.32 25.52 23.71
N PRO A 483 -3.77 24.96 22.58
CA PRO A 483 -2.87 24.50 21.51
C PRO A 483 -2.15 25.65 20.79
N VAL A 484 -2.69 26.87 20.87
CA VAL A 484 -2.14 28.06 20.22
C VAL A 484 -2.25 29.27 21.15
N GLN A 485 -1.14 30.01 21.31
CA GLN A 485 -1.10 31.28 22.03
C GLN A 485 -0.55 32.39 21.12
N ALA A 486 -1.26 33.50 20.99
CA ALA A 486 -0.73 34.66 20.27
C ALA A 486 0.30 35.40 21.13
N VAL A 487 1.48 35.62 20.56
CA VAL A 487 2.63 36.24 21.22
C VAL A 487 3.10 37.43 20.36
N PRO A 488 2.58 38.64 20.62
CA PRO A 488 3.09 39.87 20.03
C PRO A 488 4.33 40.33 20.80
N ALA A 489 5.52 39.88 20.41
CA ALA A 489 6.74 40.23 21.12
C ALA A 489 6.94 41.77 21.21
N GLY A 490 7.33 42.24 22.39
CA GLY A 490 7.44 43.66 22.69
C GLY A 490 6.15 44.32 23.20
N GLU A 491 5.01 43.64 23.10
CA GLU A 491 3.73 44.12 23.67
C GLU A 491 3.50 43.58 25.10
N PRO A 492 2.73 44.29 25.93
CA PRO A 492 2.46 43.90 27.31
C PRO A 492 1.69 42.57 27.40
N GLY A 493 1.89 41.84 28.50
CA GLY A 493 1.38 40.47 28.66
C GLY A 493 -0.15 40.31 28.65
N ASN A 494 -0.93 41.40 28.73
CA ASN A 494 -2.38 41.37 28.52
C ASN A 494 -2.77 41.28 27.04
N MET A 495 -1.84 41.57 26.13
CA MET A 495 -1.99 41.36 24.69
C MET A 495 -1.59 39.96 24.27
N TRP A 496 -1.13 39.10 25.17
CA TRP A 496 -0.75 37.72 24.84
C TRP A 496 -1.98 36.83 25.05
N ILE A 497 -2.56 36.37 23.95
CA ILE A 497 -3.88 35.70 23.96
C ILE A 497 -3.67 34.19 23.98
N LYS A 498 -3.98 33.57 25.12
CA LYS A 498 -3.98 32.11 25.30
C LYS A 498 -5.16 31.48 24.57
N ASN A 499 -4.99 30.23 24.16
CA ASN A 499 -6.03 29.40 23.58
C ASN A 499 -6.82 30.13 22.49
N VAL A 500 -6.08 30.63 21.49
CA VAL A 500 -6.63 31.43 20.39
C VAL A 500 -7.68 30.60 19.65
N ALA A 501 -8.90 31.12 19.57
CA ALA A 501 -10.01 30.46 18.90
C ALA A 501 -10.45 31.22 17.63
N LYS A 502 -10.23 32.54 17.60
CA LYS A 502 -10.70 33.37 16.48
C LYS A 502 -9.75 34.53 16.15
N LEU A 503 -9.63 34.82 14.86
CA LEU A 503 -9.02 36.03 14.30
C LEU A 503 -10.08 36.80 13.51
N ILE A 504 -10.19 38.11 13.74
CA ILE A 504 -11.11 38.98 12.99
C ILE A 504 -10.27 40.05 12.29
N VAL A 505 -10.15 39.95 10.98
CA VAL A 505 -9.40 40.87 10.12
C VAL A 505 -10.30 42.08 9.79
N LYS A 506 -9.78 43.29 9.96
CA LYS A 506 -10.53 44.55 9.76
C LYS A 506 -9.94 45.47 8.72
#